data_AF-B7UCR2-F1
#
_entry.id   AF-B7UCR2-F1
#
_cell.length_a   1.000
_cell.length_b   1.000
_cell.length_c   1.000
_cell.angle_alpha   90.00
_cell.angle_beta   90.00
_cell.angle_gamma   90.00
#
_symmetry.space_group_name_H-M   'P 1'
#
loop_
_entity.id
_entity.type
_entity.pdbx_description
1 polymer ?
#
loop_
_entity_poly.entity_id
_entity_poly.type
_entity_poly.pdbx_seq_one_letter_code
_entity_poly.pdbx_strand_id
1 'polypeptide(L)' 'SSVVLRDGYFRNLNSLARLDLSANQIYSLRLHSSFQELNSLKAIDFSFNEIFTLCEEELKPLEGKTLSFFG' A
#
# COMPACT_ATOMS: atom_id res chain seq x y z
N SER A 1 -11.98 -6.35 -12.28
CA SER A 1 -12.43 -5.36 -11.30
C SER A 1 -11.20 -4.75 -10.68
N SER A 2 -11.10 -3.43 -10.60
CA SER A 2 -9.96 -2.81 -9.93
C SER A 2 -9.79 -3.31 -8.50
N VAL A 3 -8.54 -3.54 -8.10
CA VAL A 3 -8.19 -3.78 -6.71
C VAL A 3 -8.32 -2.48 -5.94
N VAL A 4 -8.92 -2.53 -4.76
CA VAL A 4 -9.23 -1.38 -3.93
C VAL A 4 -8.85 -1.72 -2.50
N LEU A 5 -7.79 -1.08 -1.97
CA LEU A 5 -7.26 -1.33 -0.61
C LEU A 5 -8.05 -0.56 0.48
N ARG A 6 -9.38 -0.57 0.39
CA ARG A 6 -10.27 0.25 1.24
C ARG A 6 -10.56 -0.34 2.61
N ASP A 7 -10.32 -1.64 2.80
CA ASP A 7 -10.56 -2.32 4.07
C ASP A 7 -9.26 -2.74 4.76
N GLY A 8 -9.37 -3.17 6.01
CA GLY A 8 -8.25 -3.59 6.83
C GLY A 8 -7.75 -5.01 6.55
N TYR A 9 -7.48 -5.34 5.29
CA TYR A 9 -7.06 -6.69 4.85
C TYR A 9 -5.83 -7.23 5.61
N PHE A 10 -4.96 -6.33 6.06
CA PHE A 10 -3.68 -6.69 6.69
C PHE A 10 -3.63 -6.41 8.20
N ARG A 11 -4.71 -5.92 8.81
CA ARG A 11 -4.73 -5.33 10.17
C ARG A 11 -4.03 -6.15 11.27
N ASN A 12 -4.01 -7.47 11.15
CA ASN A 12 -3.43 -8.36 12.17
C ASN A 12 -2.07 -8.95 11.79
N LEU A 13 -1.48 -8.55 10.66
CA LEU A 13 -0.18 -9.02 10.21
C LEU A 13 0.96 -8.23 10.87
N ASN A 14 1.00 -8.26 12.21
CA ASN A 14 1.89 -7.42 13.02
C ASN A 14 3.39 -7.66 12.75
N SER A 15 3.76 -8.85 12.24
CA SER A 15 5.13 -9.21 11.87
C SER A 15 5.45 -9.00 10.40
N LEU A 16 4.51 -8.50 9.58
CA LEU A 16 4.74 -8.27 8.16
C LEU A 16 5.82 -7.21 7.96
N ALA A 17 6.97 -7.62 7.41
CA ALA A 17 8.11 -6.73 7.19
C ALA A 17 8.11 -6.13 5.77
N ARG A 18 7.58 -6.87 4.79
CA ARG A 18 7.46 -6.46 3.38
C ARG A 18 6.12 -6.89 2.84
N LEU A 19 5.50 -6.05 2.01
CA LEU A 19 4.26 -6.33 1.32
C LEU A 19 4.46 -6.08 -0.18
N ASP A 20 4.36 -7.14 -0.97
CA ASP A 20 4.46 -7.07 -2.42
C ASP A 20 3.04 -7.03 -3.01
N LEU A 21 2.70 -5.92 -3.66
CA LEU A 21 1.47 -5.71 -4.41
C LEU A 21 1.79 -5.40 -5.89
N SER A 22 3.00 -5.73 -6.34
CA SER A 22 3.42 -5.50 -7.71
C SER A 22 2.59 -6.30 -8.72
N ALA A 23 2.54 -5.83 -9.97
CA ALA A 23 1.85 -6.50 -11.08
C ALA A 23 0.36 -6.79 -10.81
N ASN A 24 -0.32 -5.84 -10.15
CA ASN A 24 -1.77 -5.86 -9.94
C ASN A 24 -2.47 -4.78 -10.79
N GLN A 25 -3.80 -4.68 -10.65
CA GLN A 25 -4.63 -3.67 -11.33
C GLN A 25 -5.11 -2.60 -10.35
N ILE A 26 -4.19 -2.02 -9.57
CA ILE A 26 -4.49 -0.94 -8.63
C ILE A 26 -4.45 0.40 -9.38
N TYR A 27 -5.58 1.12 -9.44
CA TYR A 27 -5.63 2.46 -10.06
C TYR A 27 -5.49 3.63 -9.07
N SER A 28 -5.80 3.43 -7.78
CA SER A 28 -5.75 4.48 -6.75
C SER A 28 -5.38 3.91 -5.39
N LEU A 29 -4.71 4.72 -4.59
CA LEU A 29 -4.31 4.38 -3.23
C LEU A 29 -5.25 5.00 -2.19
N ARG A 30 -6.52 4.60 -2.21
CA ARG A 30 -7.42 4.88 -1.08
C ARG A 30 -7.19 3.85 0.03
N LEU A 31 -6.04 3.97 0.69
CA LEU A 31 -5.60 3.05 1.71
C LEU A 31 -6.45 3.20 2.98
N HIS A 32 -6.84 2.06 3.54
CA HIS A 32 -7.43 2.02 4.86
C HIS A 32 -6.43 2.44 5.95
N SER A 33 -6.90 3.06 7.04
CA SER A 33 -6.02 3.53 8.12
C SER A 33 -5.28 2.41 8.84
N SER A 34 -5.74 1.17 8.75
CA SER A 34 -5.08 0.02 9.39
C SER A 34 -3.66 -0.27 8.88
N PHE A 35 -3.23 0.32 7.77
CA PHE A 35 -1.82 0.25 7.36
C PHE A 35 -0.88 0.92 8.39
N GLN A 36 -1.38 1.86 9.18
CA GLN A 36 -0.65 2.46 10.29
C GLN A 36 -0.42 1.48 11.44
N GLU A 37 -1.28 0.46 11.57
CA GLU A 37 -1.16 -0.59 12.59
C GLU A 37 -0.04 -1.59 12.24
N LEU A 38 0.45 -1.60 10.99
CA LEU A 38 1.54 -2.45 10.51
C LEU A 38 2.92 -1.93 10.93
N ASN A 39 3.20 -1.99 12.23
CA ASN A 39 4.40 -1.43 12.86
C ASN A 39 5.72 -2.06 12.36
N SER A 40 5.71 -3.34 11.99
CA SER A 40 6.90 -4.03 11.46
C SER A 40 7.14 -3.75 9.98
N LEU A 41 6.15 -3.22 9.25
CA LEU A 41 6.22 -3.09 7.80
C LEU A 41 7.20 -1.99 7.41
N LYS A 42 8.21 -2.37 6.62
CA LYS A 42 9.31 -1.50 6.18
C LYS A 42 9.19 -1.10 4.72
N ALA A 43 8.70 -2.00 3.87
CA ALA A 43 8.62 -1.76 2.44
C ALA A 43 7.31 -2.26 1.85
N ILE A 44 6.78 -1.49 0.90
CA ILE A 44 5.63 -1.87 0.07
C ILE A 44 6.00 -1.66 -1.39
N ASP A 45 5.72 -2.66 -2.21
CA ASP A 45 5.92 -2.59 -3.65
C ASP A 45 4.57 -2.45 -4.38
N PHE A 46 4.38 -1.34 -5.08
CA PHE A 46 3.25 -1.07 -5.97
C PHE A 46 3.66 -1.05 -7.46
N SER A 47 4.87 -1.47 -7.80
CA SER A 47 5.36 -1.47 -9.18
C SER A 47 4.45 -2.25 -10.13
N PHE A 48 4.45 -1.87 -11.41
CA PHE A 48 3.63 -2.52 -12.43
C PHE A 48 2.11 -2.52 -12.14
N ASN A 49 1.61 -1.49 -11.44
CA ASN A 49 0.18 -1.19 -11.30
C ASN A 49 -0.24 -0.02 -12.22
N GLU A 50 -1.51 0.36 -12.18
CA GLU A 50 -2.11 1.43 -13.00
C GLU A 50 -2.31 2.74 -12.20
N ILE A 51 -1.38 3.06 -11.30
CA ILE A 51 -1.46 4.24 -10.42
C ILE A 51 -0.98 5.47 -11.21
N PHE A 52 -1.91 6.21 -11.81
CA PHE A 52 -1.58 7.39 -12.63
C PHE A 52 -1.44 8.69 -11.82
N THR A 53 -2.10 8.76 -10.67
CA THR A 53 -2.13 9.96 -9.83
C THR A 53 -1.91 9.56 -8.39
N LEU A 54 -1.11 10.34 -7.69
CA LEU A 54 -0.79 10.15 -6.27
C LEU A 54 -1.06 11.45 -5.52
N CYS A 55 -1.96 11.40 -4.54
CA CYS A 55 -2.12 12.50 -3.59
C CYS A 55 -1.32 12.20 -2.32
N GLU A 56 -0.70 13.22 -1.72
CA GLU A 56 0.09 13.05 -0.49
C GLU A 56 -0.74 12.40 0.65
N GLU A 57 -1.99 12.85 0.81
CA GLU A 57 -2.91 12.31 1.81
C GLU A 57 -3.22 10.81 1.63
N GLU A 58 -3.16 10.29 0.40
CA GLU A 58 -3.37 8.87 0.11
C GLU A 58 -2.21 8.00 0.61
N LEU A 59 -1.03 8.58 0.80
CA LEU A 59 0.17 7.90 1.30
C LEU A 59 0.34 7.97 2.82
N LYS A 60 -0.43 8.83 3.49
CA LYS A 60 -0.32 9.04 4.94
C LYS A 60 -0.39 7.74 5.77
N PRO A 61 -1.20 6.72 5.41
CA PRO A 61 -1.16 5.45 6.14
C PRO A 61 0.15 4.67 6.03
N LEU A 62 1.02 5.03 5.07
CA LEU A 62 2.31 4.41 4.79
C LEU A 62 3.49 5.30 5.18
N GLU A 63 3.26 6.35 5.97
CA GLU A 63 4.30 7.27 6.41
C GLU A 63 5.48 6.52 7.04
N GLY A 64 6.69 6.91 6.66
CA GLY A 64 7.94 6.29 7.12
C GLY A 64 8.25 4.92 6.53
N LYS A 65 7.50 4.45 5.52
CA LYS A 65 7.77 3.20 4.80
C LYS A 65 8.43 3.47 3.44
N THR A 66 9.25 2.54 2.97
CA THR A 66 9.80 2.58 1.60
C THR A 66 8.74 2.14 0.61
N LEU A 67 8.52 2.95 -0.44
CA LEU A 67 7.51 2.71 -1.47
C LEU A 67 8.17 2.58 -2.84
N SER A 68 7.79 1.55 -3.60
CA SER A 68 8.15 1.38 -5.01
C SER A 68 6.91 1.55 -5.88
N PHE A 69 6.98 2.36 -6.93
CA PHE A 69 5.86 2.62 -7.86
C PHE A 69 6.18 2.32 -9.32
N PHE A 70 7.45 2.45 -9.70
CA PHE A 70 7.91 2.25 -11.07
C PHE A 70 8.75 0.98 -11.13
N GLY A 71 8.56 0.21 -12.20
CA GLY A 71 9.43 -0.90 -12.57
C GLY A 71 10.73 -0.42 -13.21
#